data_AF-A0A5J6L998-F1
#
_entry.id   AF-A0A5J6L998-F1
#
_cell.length_a   1.000
_cell.length_b   1.000
_cell.length_c   1.000
_cell.angle_alpha   90.00
_cell.angle_beta   90.00
_cell.angle_gamma   90.00
#
_symmetry.space_group_name_H-M   'P 1'
#
loop_
_entity.id
_entity.type
_entity.pdbx_description
1 polymer ?
#
loop_
_entity_poly.entity_id
_entity_poly.type
_entity_poly.pdbx_seq_one_letter_code
_entity_poly.pdbx_strand_id
1 'polypeptide(L)'
;MTGKHGYWTSLHGLATLTLIGAALYFLFVEHGAHLLPYFPFLIILLCPLMHIFMHKGHGRHGHEEHNHQDAEAAYRRGLEEGRKEGDRQ
;
A
#
# COMPACT_ATOMS: atom_id res chain seq x y z
N MET A 1 18.26 16.35 39.27
CA MET A 1 17.15 16.15 38.31
C MET A 1 17.53 16.93 37.06
N THR A 2 18.03 16.23 36.06
CA THR A 2 18.67 16.81 34.87
C THR A 2 17.63 17.46 33.97
N GLY A 3 17.70 18.79 33.80
CA GLY A 3 16.97 19.51 32.78
C GLY A 3 17.95 20.30 31.92
N LYS A 4 18.59 19.65 30.94
CA LYS A 4 19.34 20.34 29.89
C LYS A 4 18.34 21.30 29.21
N HIS A 5 18.53 22.60 29.35
CA HIS A 5 17.82 23.61 28.56
C HIS A 5 18.27 23.43 27.11
N GLY A 6 17.59 22.53 26.42
CA GLY A 6 17.85 22.21 25.04
C GLY A 6 17.55 23.45 24.20
N TYR A 7 18.48 23.76 23.31
CA TYR A 7 18.35 24.65 22.15
C TYR A 7 17.11 24.37 21.26
N TRP A 8 16.33 23.34 21.62
CA TRP A 8 15.01 22.95 21.12
C TRP A 8 13.87 23.94 21.43
N THR A 9 14.09 24.90 22.33
CA THR A 9 13.16 26.02 22.57
C THR A 9 13.73 27.36 22.10
N SER A 10 14.55 27.34 21.04
CA SER A 10 14.94 28.58 20.37
C SER A 10 13.67 29.40 20.09
N LEU A 11 13.69 30.69 20.42
CA LEU A 11 12.55 31.59 20.27
C LEU A 11 11.92 31.48 18.87
N HIS A 12 12.76 31.22 17.85
CA HIS A 12 12.31 30.92 16.49
C HIS A 12 11.51 29.61 16.37
N GLY A 13 11.92 28.52 17.01
CA GLY A 13 11.17 27.27 17.02
C GLY A 13 9.81 27.42 17.71
N LEU A 14 9.75 28.19 18.79
CA LEU A 14 8.48 28.46 19.49
C LEU A 14 7.60 29.42 18.68
N ALA A 15 8.18 30.42 18.03
CA ALA A 15 7.47 31.33 17.13
C ALA A 15 6.94 30.60 15.89
N THR A 16 7.74 29.73 15.26
CA THR A 16 7.27 28.94 14.10
C THR A 16 6.20 27.94 14.52
N LEU A 17 6.36 27.25 15.65
CA LEU A 17 5.34 26.33 16.16
C LEU A 17 4.02 27.05 16.47
N THR A 18 4.11 28.25 17.07
CA THR A 18 2.94 29.08 17.35
C THR A 18 2.29 29.59 16.06
N LEU A 19 3.07 30.03 15.08
CA LEU A 19 2.57 30.50 13.79
C LEU A 19 1.89 29.35 13.04
N ILE A 20 2.53 28.18 12.96
CA ILE A 20 1.95 26.97 12.35
C ILE A 20 0.66 26.60 13.08
N GLY A 21 0.67 26.58 14.42
CA GLY A 21 -0.52 26.31 15.22
C GLY A 21 -1.65 27.31 14.96
N ALA A 22 -1.34 28.61 14.89
CA ALA A 22 -2.31 29.65 14.58
C ALA A 22 -2.86 29.55 13.15
N ALA A 23 -2.00 29.26 12.17
CA ALA A 23 -2.39 29.07 10.77
C ALA A 23 -3.29 27.84 10.61
N LEU A 24 -2.94 26.72 11.24
CA LEU A 24 -3.75 25.50 11.27
C LEU A 24 -5.09 25.75 11.98
N TYR A 25 -5.08 26.46 13.10
CA TYR A 25 -6.29 26.81 13.83
C TYR A 25 -7.22 27.69 12.99
N PHE A 26 -6.70 28.75 12.37
CA PHE A 26 -7.49 29.63 11.51
C PHE A 26 -8.05 28.89 10.30
N LEU A 27 -7.24 28.04 9.65
CA LEU A 27 -7.67 27.18 8.57
C LEU A 27 -8.78 26.21 9.02
N PHE A 28 -8.65 25.64 10.22
CA PHE A 28 -9.65 24.70 10.75
C PHE A 28 -10.92 25.40 11.23
N VAL A 29 -10.86 26.65 11.69
CA VAL A 29 -12.05 27.40 12.13
C VAL A 29 -12.81 27.94 10.93
N GLU A 30 -12.15 28.62 9.99
CA GLU A 30 -12.82 29.19 8.82
C GLU A 30 -13.12 28.15 7.75
N HIS A 31 -12.17 27.27 7.45
CA HIS A 31 -12.36 26.26 6.41
C HIS A 31 -12.74 24.90 6.98
N GLY A 32 -12.87 24.73 8.30
CA GLY A 32 -13.32 23.47 8.91
C GLY A 32 -14.67 22.98 8.42
N ALA A 33 -15.61 23.91 8.23
CA ALA A 33 -16.93 23.61 7.67
C ALA A 33 -16.87 23.11 6.22
N HIS A 34 -15.80 23.44 5.48
CA HIS A 34 -15.51 22.92 4.15
C HIS A 34 -14.67 21.64 4.24
N LEU A 35 -13.75 21.53 5.19
CA LEU A 35 -12.89 20.35 5.40
C LEU A 35 -13.65 19.12 5.89
N LEU A 36 -14.66 19.28 6.75
CA LEU A 36 -15.53 18.20 7.22
C LEU A 36 -16.22 17.44 6.06
N PRO A 37 -16.86 18.11 5.09
CA PRO A 37 -17.41 17.44 3.93
C PRO A 37 -16.35 16.97 2.92
N TYR A 38 -15.13 17.54 2.90
CA TYR A 38 -14.02 17.02 2.08
C TYR A 38 -13.32 15.79 2.70
N PHE A 39 -13.48 15.54 4.00
CA PHE A 39 -12.93 14.39 4.70
C PHE A 39 -13.29 13.02 4.06
N PRO A 40 -14.57 12.74 3.71
CA PRO A 40 -14.91 11.51 3.00
C PRO A 40 -14.26 11.43 1.61
N PHE A 41 -14.13 12.55 0.88
CA PHE A 41 -13.43 12.58 -0.40
C PHE A 41 -11.93 12.33 -0.25
N LEU A 42 -11.31 12.80 0.83
CA LEU A 42 -9.91 12.53 1.15
C LEU A 42 -9.66 11.03 1.34
N ILE A 43 -10.56 10.32 2.03
CA ILE A 43 -10.47 8.86 2.24
C ILE A 43 -10.60 8.12 0.90
N ILE A 44 -11.55 8.53 0.04
CA ILE A 44 -11.70 7.92 -1.30
C ILE A 44 -10.47 8.19 -2.15
N LEU A 45 -9.90 9.40 -2.10
CA LEU A 45 -8.68 9.78 -2.84
C LEU A 45 -7.42 9.10 -2.29
N LEU A 46 -7.43 8.68 -1.02
CA LEU A 46 -6.38 7.87 -0.42
C LEU A 46 -6.26 6.50 -1.12
N CYS A 47 -7.37 5.94 -1.59
CA CYS A 47 -7.41 4.65 -2.29
C CYS A 47 -6.60 4.65 -3.62
N PRO A 48 -6.84 5.57 -4.60
CA PRO A 48 -6.02 5.67 -5.80
C PRO A 48 -4.59 6.10 -5.48
N LEU A 49 -4.39 6.94 -4.46
CA LEU A 49 -3.06 7.32 -4.01
C LEU A 49 -2.25 6.08 -3.60
N MET A 50 -2.79 5.22 -2.73
CA MET A 50 -2.16 3.95 -2.35
C MET A 50 -1.96 3.04 -3.55
N HIS A 51 -2.95 2.88 -4.42
CA HIS A 51 -2.82 2.05 -5.63
C HIS A 51 -1.67 2.50 -6.53
N ILE A 52 -1.47 3.81 -6.71
CA ILE A 52 -0.37 4.36 -7.52
C ILE A 52 0.98 4.09 -6.86
N PHE A 53 1.08 4.21 -5.53
CA PHE A 53 2.30 3.88 -4.80
C PHE A 53 2.61 2.39 -4.81
N MET A 54 1.58 1.54 -4.78
CA MET A 54 1.71 0.08 -4.78
C MET A 54 1.91 -0.51 -6.19
N HIS A 55 1.55 0.21 -7.26
CA HIS A 55 1.75 -0.25 -8.64
C HIS A 55 3.18 -0.12 -9.16
N LYS A 56 4.07 0.61 -8.47
CA LYS A 56 5.44 0.88 -8.95
C LYS A 56 6.46 -0.24 -8.70
N GLY A 57 6.11 -1.33 -8.00
CA GLY A 57 7.14 -2.15 -7.33
C GLY A 57 7.20 -3.66 -7.55
N HIS A 58 6.24 -4.33 -8.22
CA HIS A 58 6.24 -5.81 -8.22
C HIS A 58 5.88 -6.44 -9.57
N GLY A 59 6.63 -6.08 -10.61
CA GLY A 59 6.65 -6.82 -11.87
C GLY A 59 7.99 -7.50 -12.10
N ARG A 60 7.99 -8.83 -12.27
CA ARG A 60 9.09 -9.72 -12.73
C ARG A 60 10.07 -10.30 -11.70
N HIS A 61 9.58 -11.21 -10.85
CA HIS A 61 10.27 -12.51 -10.73
C HIS A 61 9.31 -13.62 -11.15
N GLY A 62 9.43 -14.04 -12.41
CA GLY A 62 8.71 -15.18 -12.95
C GLY A 62 9.31 -16.47 -12.38
N HIS A 63 8.54 -17.16 -11.54
CA HIS A 63 8.74 -18.55 -11.14
C HIS A 63 7.51 -19.38 -11.55
N GLU A 64 6.96 -19.14 -12.75
CA GLU A 64 5.80 -19.89 -13.28
C GLU A 64 6.17 -20.99 -14.28
N GLU A 65 7.45 -21.31 -14.46
CA GLU A 65 7.84 -22.32 -15.47
C GLU A 65 7.81 -23.77 -14.96
N HIS A 66 7.77 -23.99 -13.65
CA HIS A 66 7.83 -25.36 -13.08
C HIS A 66 6.47 -26.05 -12.96
N ASN A 67 5.36 -25.32 -12.81
CA ASN A 67 4.06 -25.95 -12.53
C ASN A 67 3.40 -26.55 -13.79
N HIS A 68 3.66 -25.98 -14.98
CA HIS A 68 3.06 -26.47 -16.22
C HIS A 68 3.67 -27.83 -16.64
N GLN A 69 4.97 -28.03 -16.41
CA GLN A 69 5.67 -29.25 -16.78
C GLN A 69 5.20 -30.44 -15.93
N ASP A 70 4.97 -30.23 -14.63
CA ASP A 70 4.44 -31.27 -13.73
C ASP A 70 2.98 -31.61 -14.06
N ALA A 71 2.14 -30.61 -14.36
CA ALA A 71 0.76 -30.83 -14.76
C ALA A 71 0.64 -31.58 -16.11
N GLU A 72 1.47 -31.22 -17.09
CA GLU A 72 1.47 -31.91 -18.39
C GLU A 72 2.02 -33.33 -18.28
N ALA A 73 3.04 -33.56 -17.46
CA ALA A 73 3.57 -34.90 -17.19
C ALA A 73 2.52 -35.80 -16.52
N ALA A 74 1.75 -35.27 -15.56
CA ALA A 74 0.67 -36.00 -14.91
C ALA A 74 -0.47 -36.35 -15.89
N TYR A 75 -0.86 -35.41 -16.75
CA TYR A 75 -1.88 -35.64 -17.78
C TYR A 75 -1.44 -36.70 -18.81
N ARG A 76 -0.21 -36.61 -19.30
CA ARG A 76 0.32 -37.55 -20.29
C ARG A 76 0.40 -38.98 -19.73
N ARG A 77 0.76 -39.14 -18.45
CA ARG A 77 0.74 -40.44 -17.76
C ARG A 77 -0.67 -41.04 -17.70
N GLY A 78 -1.69 -40.24 -17.37
CA GLY A 78 -3.09 -40.70 -17.33
C GLY A 78 -3.60 -41.20 -18.68
N LEU A 79 -3.22 -40.54 -19.79
CA LEU A 79 -3.57 -40.99 -21.15
C LEU A 79 -2.88 -42.30 -21.53
N GLU A 80 -1.63 -42.50 -21.12
CA GLU A 80 -0.92 -43.77 -21.35
C GLU A 80 -1.52 -44.92 -20.56
N GLU A 81 -1.93 -44.68 -19.30
CA GLU A 81 -2.62 -45.69 -18.49
C GLU A 81 -3.98 -46.06 -19.09
N GLY A 82 -4.82 -45.08 -19.45
CA GLY A 82 -6.12 -45.35 -20.07
C GLY A 82 -6.01 -46.13 -21.37
N ARG A 83 -4.98 -45.85 -22.20
CA ARG A 83 -4.71 -46.60 -23.43
C ARG A 83 -4.26 -48.05 -23.15
N LYS A 84 -3.41 -48.29 -22.14
CA LYS A 84 -2.99 -49.65 -21.75
C LYS A 84 -4.11 -50.47 -21.14
N GLU A 85 -5.12 -49.82 -20.57
CA GLU A 85 -6.31 -50.47 -20.04
C GLU A 85 -7.30 -50.82 -21.17
N GLY A 86 -7.47 -49.92 -22.15
CA GLY A 86 -8.27 -50.17 -23.34
C GLY A 86 -7.72 -51.25 -24.28
N ASP A 87 -6.40 -51.45 -24.34
CA ASP A 87 -5.76 -52.53 -25.13
C ASP A 87 -5.76 -53.90 -24.40
N ARG A 88 -6.08 -53.90 -23.09
CA ARG A 88 -6.19 -55.11 -22.26
C ARG A 88 -7.61 -55.66 -22.16
N GLN A 89 -8.60 -54.98 -22.75
CA GLN A 89 -9.98 -55.44 -22.94
C GLN A 89 -10.14 -56.05 -24.33
#